data_AF-X0UQ32-F1
#
_entry.id   AF-X0UQ32-F1
#
_cell.length_a   1.000
_cell.length_b   1.000
_cell.length_c   1.000
_cell.angle_alpha   90.00
_cell.angle_beta   90.00
_cell.angle_gamma   90.00
#
_symmetry.space_group_name_H-M   'P 1'
#
loop_
_entity.id
_entity.type
_entity.pdbx_description
1 polymer ?
#
loop_
_entity_poly.entity_id
_entity_poly.type
_entity_poly.pdbx_seq_one_letter_code
_entity_poly.pdbx_strand_id
1 'polypeptide(L)'
;MGDKHLQNFFGKNTSMFVQSTSKLDPFLFLQFITKKKNGVWEKPSSGEGLRLRCNLDEIIMIKEVLKGKFKSWSTKLTFKGKDVGIALKWDDNSKGRIL
;
A
#
# COMPACT_ATOMS: atom_id res chain seq x y z
N MET A 1 5.65 8.02 22.30
CA MET A 1 5.75 7.39 20.97
C MET A 1 4.42 6.73 20.65
N GLY A 2 3.79 7.08 19.53
CA GLY A 2 2.43 6.65 19.20
C GLY A 2 2.34 5.15 18.87
N ASP A 3 1.32 4.47 19.40
CA ASP A 3 1.02 3.05 19.14
C ASP A 3 0.40 2.83 17.74
N LYS A 4 -0.20 3.89 17.18
CA LYS A 4 -0.86 3.89 15.87
C LYS A 4 -0.10 4.78 14.91
N HIS A 5 -0.01 4.36 13.66
CA HIS A 5 0.59 5.14 12.59
C HIS A 5 -0.37 5.25 11.41
N LEU A 6 -0.42 6.44 10.83
CA LEU A 6 -1.15 6.73 9.60
C LEU A 6 -0.26 7.65 8.76
N GLN A 7 0.25 7.11 7.65
CA GLN A 7 1.00 7.89 6.67
C GLN A 7 0.22 7.93 5.35
N ASN A 8 0.06 9.13 4.81
CA ASN A 8 -0.75 9.38 3.63
C ASN A 8 0.13 9.83 2.48
N PHE A 9 -0.12 9.30 1.29
CA PHE A 9 0.52 9.66 0.04
C PHE A 9 -0.58 10.04 -0.96
N PHE A 10 -0.55 11.26 -1.47
CA PHE A 10 -1.53 11.75 -2.45
C PHE A 10 -0.86 11.94 -3.80
N GLY A 11 -1.27 11.16 -4.79
CA GLY A 11 -0.99 11.40 -6.20
C GLY A 11 -2.12 12.19 -6.85
N LYS A 12 -2.00 12.40 -8.17
CA LYS A 12 -2.97 13.20 -8.95
C LYS A 12 -4.39 12.63 -8.93
N ASN A 13 -4.52 11.31 -9.10
CA ASN A 13 -5.80 10.61 -9.20
C ASN A 13 -5.91 9.40 -8.25
N THR A 14 -4.85 9.10 -7.51
CA THR A 14 -4.79 7.95 -6.59
C THR A 14 -4.10 8.39 -5.31
N SER A 15 -4.59 7.92 -4.17
CA SER A 15 -3.95 8.10 -2.88
C SER A 15 -3.74 6.75 -2.22
N MET A 16 -2.64 6.63 -1.47
CA MET A 16 -2.30 5.48 -0.66
C MET A 16 -2.19 5.90 0.81
N PHE A 17 -2.78 5.12 1.70
CA PHE A 17 -2.65 5.24 3.14
C PHE A 17 -1.97 3.99 3.68
N VAL A 18 -0.93 4.20 4.48
CA VAL A 18 -0.24 3.14 5.22
C VAL A 18 -0.63 3.28 6.69
N GLN A 19 -1.29 2.26 7.23
CA GLN A 19 -1.94 2.31 8.54
C GLN A 19 -1.48 1.15 9.42
N SER A 20 -1.08 1.43 10.65
CA SER A 20 -0.92 0.41 11.70
C SER A 20 -1.92 0.66 12.84
N THR A 21 -2.48 -0.42 13.38
CA THR A 21 -3.49 -0.38 14.45
C THR A 21 -2.88 -0.44 15.85
N SER A 22 -1.70 -1.07 15.98
CA SER A 22 -0.85 -1.10 17.17
C SER A 22 0.58 -1.44 16.73
N LYS A 23 1.58 -1.11 17.56
CA LYS A 23 2.95 -1.62 17.38
C LYS A 23 3.08 -3.13 17.64
N LEU A 24 2.09 -3.73 18.31
CA LEU A 24 2.07 -5.15 18.65
C LEU A 24 1.45 -6.02 17.55
N ASP A 25 0.72 -5.40 16.62
CA ASP A 25 0.07 -6.10 15.52
C ASP A 25 1.11 -6.41 14.42
N PRO A 26 1.33 -7.68 14.03
CA PRO A 26 2.31 -8.06 13.02
C PRO A 26 1.75 -7.86 11.60
N PHE A 27 1.00 -6.79 11.38
CA PHE A 27 0.43 -6.43 10.09
C PHE A 27 0.20 -4.92 10.00
N LEU A 28 0.10 -4.43 8.77
CA LEU A 28 -0.36 -3.09 8.45
C LEU A 28 -1.45 -3.14 7.39
N PHE A 29 -2.21 -2.07 7.27
CA PHE A 29 -3.14 -1.88 6.16
C PHE A 29 -2.54 -0.97 5.11
N LEU A 30 -2.61 -1.41 3.85
CA LEU A 30 -2.45 -0.57 2.68
C LEU A 30 -3.84 -0.25 2.14
N GLN A 31 -4.22 1.02 2.20
CA GLN A 31 -5.48 1.48 1.67
C GLN A 31 -5.26 2.38 0.47
N PHE A 32 -5.99 2.14 -0.61
CA PHE A 32 -5.93 2.92 -1.84
C PHE A 32 -7.30 3.49 -2.14
N ILE A 33 -7.33 4.77 -2.51
CA ILE A 33 -8.53 5.44 -3.02
C ILE A 33 -8.18 6.12 -4.33
N THR A 34 -9.17 6.22 -5.22
CA THR A 34 -9.03 6.87 -6.51
C THR A 34 -10.00 8.03 -6.64
N LYS A 35 -9.64 9.01 -7.46
CA LYS A 35 -10.50 10.12 -7.83
C LYS A 35 -11.43 9.65 -8.94
N LYS A 36 -12.73 9.72 -8.69
CA LYS A 36 -13.78 9.35 -9.66
C LYS A 36 -13.78 10.32 -10.84
N LYS A 37 -14.44 9.93 -11.93
CA LYS A 37 -14.56 10.76 -13.16
C LYS A 37 -15.16 12.15 -12.91
N ASN A 38 -16.04 12.27 -11.91
CA ASN A 38 -16.64 13.54 -11.50
C ASN A 38 -15.74 14.40 -10.58
N GLY A 39 -14.48 14.00 -10.38
CA GLY A 39 -13.52 14.73 -9.57
C GLY A 39 -13.64 14.50 -8.06
N VAL A 40 -14.58 13.66 -7.59
CA VAL A 40 -14.74 13.33 -6.17
C VAL A 40 -13.89 12.13 -5.82
N TRP A 41 -13.18 12.17 -4.68
CA TRP A 41 -12.44 11.02 -4.16
C TRP A 41 -13.38 9.92 -3.66
N GLU A 42 -13.00 8.67 -3.87
CA GLU A 42 -13.61 7.54 -3.19
C GLU A 42 -13.59 7.73 -1.67
N LYS A 43 -14.68 7.34 -1.00
CA LYS A 43 -14.86 7.46 0.44
C LYS A 43 -14.69 6.10 1.12
N PRO A 44 -13.59 5.87 1.86
CA PRO A 44 -13.42 4.70 2.71
C PRO A 44 -14.59 4.39 3.62
N SER A 45 -15.21 5.43 4.20
CA SER A 45 -16.35 5.31 5.11
C SER A 45 -17.61 4.76 4.44
N SER A 46 -17.71 4.88 3.12
CA SER A 46 -18.80 4.30 2.31
C SER A 46 -18.42 2.93 1.73
N GLY A 47 -17.32 2.33 2.20
CA GLY A 47 -16.82 1.04 1.71
C GLY A 47 -16.14 1.10 0.34
N GLU A 48 -15.84 2.29 -0.17
CA GLU A 48 -15.13 2.50 -1.43
C GLU A 48 -13.61 2.40 -1.26
N GLY A 49 -12.90 2.25 -2.38
CA GLY A 49 -11.46 2.01 -2.40
C GLY A 49 -11.08 0.57 -2.05
N LEU A 50 -9.78 0.34 -2.04
CA LEU A 50 -9.15 -0.95 -1.77
C LEU A 50 -8.46 -0.90 -0.41
N ARG A 51 -8.67 -1.88 0.46
CA ARG A 51 -7.98 -1.96 1.75
C ARG A 51 -7.41 -3.36 1.96
N LEU A 52 -6.09 -3.48 1.82
CA LEU A 52 -5.36 -4.74 1.94
C LEU A 52 -4.73 -4.83 3.33
N ARG A 53 -4.80 -6.01 3.95
CA ARG A 53 -4.02 -6.34 5.15
C ARG A 53 -2.73 -7.02 4.70
N CYS A 54 -1.60 -6.40 4.99
CA CYS A 54 -0.27 -6.96 4.74
C CYS A 54 0.30 -7.43 6.07
N ASN A 55 0.54 -8.73 6.20
CA ASN A 55 1.18 -9.33 7.36
C ASN A 55 2.70 -9.12 7.29
N LEU A 56 3.39 -9.55 8.35
CA LEU A 56 4.82 -9.36 8.53
C LEU A 56 5.65 -9.86 7.33
N ASP A 57 5.31 -11.01 6.77
CA ASP A 57 6.05 -11.59 5.64
C ASP A 57 5.98 -10.69 4.40
N GLU A 58 4.79 -10.16 4.06
CA GLU A 58 4.65 -9.22 2.96
C GLU A 58 5.40 -7.91 3.22
N ILE A 59 5.38 -7.42 4.47
CA ILE A 59 6.09 -6.20 4.86
C ILE A 59 7.61 -6.39 4.69
N ILE A 60 8.14 -7.54 5.11
CA ILE A 60 9.55 -7.88 4.94
C ILE A 60 9.88 -7.93 3.45
N MET A 61 9.08 -8.61 2.62
CA MET A 61 9.34 -8.70 1.18
C MET A 61 9.32 -7.33 0.49
N ILE A 62 8.36 -6.46 0.83
CA ILE A 62 8.33 -5.07 0.35
C ILE A 62 9.62 -4.35 0.73
N LYS A 63 10.05 -4.44 2.00
CA LYS A 63 11.29 -3.81 2.48
C LYS A 63 12.52 -4.33 1.73
N GLU A 64 12.60 -5.62 1.46
CA GLU A 64 13.74 -6.23 0.77
C GLU A 64 13.82 -5.81 -0.71
N VAL A 65 12.67 -5.66 -1.40
CA VAL A 65 12.63 -5.06 -2.75
C VAL A 65 13.04 -3.59 -2.70
N LEU A 66 12.53 -2.80 -1.74
CA LEU A 66 12.85 -1.38 -1.60
C LEU A 66 14.31 -1.12 -1.17
N LYS A 67 14.99 -2.12 -0.62
CA LYS A 67 16.44 -2.08 -0.36
C LYS A 67 17.28 -2.56 -1.54
N GLY A 68 16.64 -2.88 -2.67
CA GLY A 68 17.30 -3.43 -3.84
C GLY A 68 17.84 -4.85 -3.67
N LYS A 69 17.49 -5.56 -2.59
CA LYS A 69 17.97 -6.94 -2.35
C LYS A 69 17.30 -7.93 -3.31
N PHE A 70 16.03 -7.69 -3.62
CA PHE A 70 15.29 -8.40 -4.67
C PHE A 70 14.88 -7.42 -5.77
N LYS A 71 15.02 -7.84 -7.04
CA LYS A 71 14.61 -7.02 -8.19
C LYS A 71 13.10 -6.89 -8.30
N SER A 72 12.35 -7.88 -7.85
CA SER A 72 10.89 -7.86 -7.85
C SER A 72 10.33 -8.90 -6.89
N TRP A 73 9.12 -8.66 -6.43
CA TRP A 73 8.33 -9.61 -5.66
C TRP A 73 6.85 -9.41 -5.96
N SER A 74 6.07 -10.49 -5.91
CA SER A 74 4.63 -10.43 -6.04
C SER A 74 3.95 -11.46 -5.14
N THR A 75 2.71 -11.17 -4.77
CA THR A 75 1.84 -12.08 -4.00
C THR A 75 0.37 -11.80 -4.30
N LYS A 76 -0.53 -12.61 -3.73
CA LYS A 76 -1.98 -12.37 -3.74
C LYS A 76 -2.46 -12.15 -2.31
N LEU A 77 -3.28 -11.12 -2.11
CA LEU A 77 -3.97 -10.84 -0.86
C LEU A 77 -5.47 -10.84 -1.08
N THR A 78 -6.24 -11.29 -0.10
CA THR A 78 -7.71 -11.31 -0.20
C THR A 78 -8.31 -9.96 0.21
N PHE A 79 -9.19 -9.42 -0.62
CA PHE A 79 -10.01 -8.24 -0.33
C PHE A 79 -11.47 -8.53 -0.65
N LYS A 80 -12.36 -8.42 0.34
CA LYS A 80 -13.81 -8.68 0.18
C LYS A 80 -14.09 -10.02 -0.54
N GLY A 81 -13.34 -11.06 -0.16
CA GLY A 81 -13.47 -12.41 -0.75
C GLY A 81 -12.87 -12.58 -2.15
N LYS A 82 -12.17 -11.58 -2.69
CA LYS A 82 -11.49 -11.65 -3.99
C LYS A 82 -9.99 -11.55 -3.82
N ASP A 83 -9.25 -12.33 -4.59
CA ASP A 83 -7.80 -12.22 -4.66
C ASP A 83 -7.38 -10.96 -5.42
N VAL A 84 -6.48 -10.20 -4.83
CA VAL A 84 -5.86 -9.01 -5.39
C VAL A 84 -4.36 -9.24 -5.46
N GLY A 85 -3.79 -9.13 -6.66
CA GLY A 85 -2.35 -9.23 -6.85
C GLY A 85 -1.63 -7.97 -6.39
N ILE A 86 -0.57 -8.13 -5.62
CA ILE A 86 0.43 -7.10 -5.35
C ILE A 86 1.70 -7.47 -6.10
N ALA A 87 2.32 -6.49 -6.76
CA ALA A 87 3.64 -6.64 -7.37
C ALA A 87 4.47 -5.39 -7.13
N LEU A 88 5.72 -5.57 -6.70
CA LEU A 88 6.71 -4.53 -6.56
C LEU A 88 7.91 -4.90 -7.41
N LYS A 89 8.49 -3.91 -8.08
CA LYS A 89 9.71 -4.05 -8.87
C LYS A 89 10.64 -2.89 -8.55
N TRP A 90 11.89 -3.20 -8.26
CA TRP A 90 12.97 -2.23 -8.14
C TRP A 90 13.47 -1.88 -9.53
N ASP A 91 13.46 -0.60 -9.89
CA ASP A 91 13.96 -0.11 -11.17
C ASP A 91 15.30 0.60 -10.98
N ASP A 92 16.39 -0.07 -11.37
CA ASP A 92 17.75 0.47 -11.32
C ASP A 92 17.95 1.67 -12.26
N ASN A 93 17.04 1.88 -13.22
CA ASN A 93 17.17 2.90 -14.26
C ASN A 93 16.51 4.24 -13.89
N SER A 94 15.98 4.35 -12.67
CA SER A 94 15.40 5.58 -12.13
C SER A 94 16.48 6.57 -11.71
N LYS A 95 17.21 7.13 -12.70
CA LYS A 95 18.04 8.32 -12.50
C LYS A 95 17.16 9.48 -12.02
N GLY A 96 17.06 9.65 -10.71
CA GLY A 96 16.67 10.90 -10.06
C GLY A 96 15.25 11.42 -10.33
N ARG A 97 14.24 10.57 -10.53
CA ARG A 97 12.84 11.02 -10.45
C ARG A 97 12.23 10.64 -9.11
N ILE A 98 12.52 11.49 -8.12
CA ILE A 98 11.57 11.72 -7.03
C ILE A 98 10.50 12.63 -7.67
N LEU A 99 9.26 12.14 -7.75
CA LEU A 99 8.11 12.91 -8.22
C LEU A 99 7.87 14.14 -7.35
#